data_AF-A0A9D7FBM6-F1
#
_entry.id   AF-A0A9D7FBM6-F1
#
_cell.length_a   1.000
_cell.length_b   1.000
_cell.length_c   1.000
_cell.angle_alpha   90.00
_cell.angle_beta   90.00
_cell.angle_gamma   90.00
#
_symmetry.space_group_name_H-M   'P 1'
#
loop_
_entity.id
_entity.type
_entity.pdbx_description
1 polymer ?
#
loop_
_entity_poly.entity_id
_entity_poly.type
_entity_poly.pdbx_seq_one_letter_code
_entity_poly.pdbx_strand_id
1 'polypeptide(L)'
;MVREKQPRCIHCGQGFTPDERNVRHQRYCGAAPCKAASKKASQTKWLAKPENKDYHNGPEALARVRAWRAAHPGYSRRKPGSSDVSVQDDLPFEPSPSRPTLVEVMASAKISCIASEATARPPLQDFLNAQPIVLVGLIAHIWGSALQEAMPYSA
;
A
#
# COMPACT_ATOMS: atom_id res chain seq x y z
N MET A 1 19.68 8.89 47.17
CA MET A 1 19.11 8.86 45.81
C MET A 1 18.60 7.45 45.55
N VAL A 2 17.28 7.24 45.49
CA VAL A 2 16.69 5.94 45.17
C VAL A 2 16.79 5.77 43.65
N ARG A 3 17.46 4.72 43.16
CA ARG A 3 17.40 4.37 41.74
C ARG A 3 15.98 3.92 41.43
N GLU A 4 15.19 4.79 40.81
CA GLU A 4 13.89 4.41 40.28
C GLU A 4 14.10 3.31 39.23
N LYS A 5 13.46 2.16 39.48
CA LYS A 5 13.62 0.99 38.64
C LYS A 5 12.88 1.26 37.33
N GLN A 6 13.63 1.35 36.22
CA GLN A 6 13.04 1.56 34.90
C GLN A 6 11.99 0.47 34.61
N PRO A 7 10.80 0.84 34.10
CA PRO A 7 9.80 -0.15 33.70
C PRO A 7 10.33 -1.02 32.58
N ARG A 8 9.86 -2.27 32.55
CA ARG A 8 10.19 -3.23 31.50
C ARG A 8 9.12 -3.23 30.43
N CYS A 9 9.55 -3.25 29.17
CA CYS A 9 8.66 -3.37 28.03
C CYS A 9 7.98 -4.76 28.03
N ILE A 10 6.66 -4.81 27.87
CA ILE A 10 5.92 -6.08 27.82
C ILE A 10 6.30 -6.93 26.59
N HIS A 11 6.70 -6.31 25.49
CA HIS A 11 7.04 -7.02 24.26
C HIS A 11 8.48 -7.57 24.25
N CYS A 12 9.48 -6.74 24.52
CA CYS A 12 10.90 -7.14 24.42
C CYS A 12 11.58 -7.39 25.78
N GLY A 13 10.90 -7.13 26.90
CA GLY A 13 11.43 -7.31 28.26
C GLY A 13 12.50 -6.29 28.70
N GLN A 14 13.02 -5.48 27.77
CA GLN A 14 14.07 -4.50 28.05
C GLN A 14 13.56 -3.35 28.92
N GLY A 15 14.43 -2.84 29.80
CA GLY A 15 14.19 -1.59 30.53
C GLY A 15 14.11 -0.41 29.56
N PHE A 16 13.19 0.51 29.79
CA PHE A 16 13.08 1.72 28.97
C PHE A 16 12.69 2.93 29.82
N THR A 17 13.03 4.12 29.32
CA THR A 17 12.55 5.39 29.87
C THR A 17 11.20 5.73 29.23
N PRO A 18 10.10 5.80 30.00
CA PRO A 18 8.81 6.23 29.48
C PRO A 18 8.83 7.69 29.05
N ASP A 19 7.93 8.04 28.12
CA ASP A 19 7.59 9.42 27.80
C ASP A 19 6.96 10.09 29.04
N GLU A 20 7.44 11.28 29.40
CA GLU A 20 6.97 12.08 30.54
C GLU A 20 5.46 12.30 30.52
N ARG A 21 4.87 12.44 29.32
CA ARG A 21 3.42 12.66 29.16
C ARG A 21 2.60 11.40 29.46
N ASN A 22 3.23 10.23 29.46
CA ASN A 22 2.56 8.95 29.50
C ASN A 22 3.21 7.95 30.48
N VAL A 23 4.00 8.43 31.44
CA VAL A 23 4.79 7.56 32.34
C VAL A 23 3.93 6.52 33.03
N ARG A 24 2.72 6.90 33.46
CA ARG A 24 1.81 6.02 34.21
C ARG A 24 1.10 4.97 33.35
N HIS A 25 1.01 5.15 32.03
CA HIS A 25 0.28 4.20 31.16
C HIS A 25 1.17 3.55 30.08
N GLN A 26 2.40 4.01 29.88
CA GLN A 26 3.28 3.44 28.87
C GLN A 26 3.81 2.07 29.32
N ARG A 27 3.36 1.02 28.61
CA ARG A 27 3.73 -0.39 28.89
C ARG A 27 4.73 -0.97 27.87
N TYR A 28 4.92 -0.28 26.75
CA TYR A 28 5.79 -0.68 25.66
C TYR A 28 6.85 0.39 25.43
N CYS A 29 8.07 -0.02 25.11
CA CYS A 29 9.13 0.93 24.76
C CYS A 29 8.90 1.57 23.39
N GLY A 30 9.68 2.59 23.06
CA GLY A 30 9.57 3.36 21.81
C GLY A 30 10.06 2.66 20.54
N ALA A 31 10.65 1.46 20.65
CA ALA A 31 11.15 0.70 19.51
C ALA A 31 10.02 0.33 18.53
N ALA A 32 10.28 0.45 17.23
CA ALA A 32 9.33 0.13 16.15
C ALA A 32 8.60 -1.23 16.33
N PRO A 33 9.29 -2.36 16.60
CA PRO A 33 8.60 -3.64 16.80
C PRO A 33 7.69 -3.63 18.03
N CYS A 34 8.08 -2.92 19.10
CA CYS A 34 7.28 -2.83 20.33
C CYS A 34 6.06 -1.91 20.16
N LYS A 35 6.18 -0.84 19.36
CA LYS A 35 5.03 0.00 18.96
C LYS A 35 4.02 -0.79 18.13
N ALA A 36 4.49 -1.59 17.16
CA ALA A 36 3.64 -2.47 16.37
C ALA A 36 2.92 -3.49 17.26
N ALA A 37 3.63 -4.11 18.19
CA ALA A 37 3.06 -5.04 19.17
C ALA A 37 2.02 -4.38 20.08
N SER A 38 2.29 -3.16 20.57
CA SER A 38 1.34 -2.37 21.35
C SER A 38 0.05 -2.11 20.57
N LYS A 39 0.16 -1.65 19.31
CA LYS A 39 -0.99 -1.38 18.44
C LYS A 39 -1.80 -2.66 18.19
N LYS A 40 -1.11 -3.77 17.91
CA LYS A 40 -1.75 -5.09 17.73
C LYS A 40 -2.53 -5.46 18.99
N ALA A 41 -1.90 -5.42 20.16
CA ALA A 41 -2.54 -5.78 21.43
C ALA A 41 -3.78 -4.91 21.74
N SER A 42 -3.69 -3.59 21.52
CA SER A 42 -4.85 -2.71 21.67
C SER A 42 -5.96 -3.01 20.68
N GLN A 43 -5.60 -3.33 19.43
CA GLN A 43 -6.56 -3.69 18.39
C GLN A 43 -7.27 -5.00 18.72
N THR A 44 -6.55 -6.05 19.13
CA THR A 44 -7.17 -7.32 19.54
C THR A 44 -8.09 -7.13 20.74
N LYS A 45 -7.66 -6.37 21.74
CA LYS A 45 -8.51 -6.07 22.91
C LYS A 45 -9.78 -5.33 22.52
N TRP A 46 -9.69 -4.40 21.57
CA TRP A 46 -10.83 -3.65 21.09
C TRP A 46 -11.80 -4.51 20.25
N LEU A 47 -11.27 -5.35 19.35
CA LEU A 47 -12.06 -6.28 18.53
C LEU A 47 -12.64 -7.46 19.31
N ALA A 48 -12.08 -7.80 20.48
CA ALA A 48 -12.61 -8.85 21.34
C ALA A 48 -14.00 -8.50 21.91
N LYS A 49 -14.35 -7.21 21.95
CA LYS A 49 -15.69 -6.76 22.33
C LYS A 49 -16.69 -7.13 21.22
N PRO A 50 -17.81 -7.80 21.53
CA PRO A 50 -18.75 -8.25 20.52
C PRO A 50 -19.30 -7.10 19.66
N GLU A 51 -19.46 -5.90 20.23
CA GLU A 51 -19.96 -4.72 19.53
C GLU A 51 -19.00 -4.21 18.44
N ASN A 52 -17.70 -4.52 18.56
CA ASN A 52 -16.66 -4.01 17.66
C ASN A 52 -16.22 -5.00 16.59
N LYS A 53 -16.65 -6.27 16.67
CA LYS A 53 -16.19 -7.35 15.78
C LYS A 53 -16.36 -6.99 14.31
N ASP A 54 -17.53 -6.46 13.97
CA ASP A 54 -17.90 -6.13 12.59
C ASP A 54 -17.78 -4.64 12.29
N TYR A 55 -17.11 -3.85 13.14
CA TYR A 55 -17.04 -2.39 12.99
C TYR A 55 -16.45 -1.93 11.65
N HIS A 56 -15.53 -2.72 11.08
CA HIS A 56 -14.87 -2.41 9.81
C HIS A 56 -15.52 -3.07 8.59
N ASN A 57 -16.12 -4.26 8.74
CA ASN A 57 -16.58 -5.10 7.63
C ASN A 57 -18.10 -5.32 7.61
N GLY A 58 -18.82 -4.85 8.63
CA GLY A 58 -20.26 -5.02 8.75
C GLY A 58 -21.08 -4.07 7.87
N PRO A 59 -22.39 -4.33 7.75
CA PRO A 59 -23.29 -3.49 6.96
C PRO A 59 -23.32 -2.04 7.47
N GLU A 60 -23.20 -1.82 8.77
CA GLU A 60 -23.11 -0.49 9.37
C GLU A 60 -21.85 0.28 8.95
N ALA A 61 -20.72 -0.42 8.80
CA ALA A 61 -19.47 0.18 8.33
C ALA A 61 -19.64 0.72 6.90
N LEU A 62 -20.28 -0.07 6.03
CA LEU A 62 -20.59 0.33 4.67
C LEU A 62 -21.59 1.49 4.63
N ALA A 63 -22.65 1.44 5.44
CA ALA A 63 -23.64 2.51 5.55
C ALA A 63 -22.98 3.83 5.99
N ARG A 64 -22.12 3.79 7.01
CA ARG A 64 -21.36 4.95 7.49
C ARG A 64 -20.45 5.53 6.40
N VAL A 65 -19.74 4.69 5.65
CA VAL A 65 -18.89 5.14 4.54
C VAL A 65 -19.73 5.74 3.39
N ARG A 66 -20.87 5.14 3.05
CA ARG A 66 -21.79 5.67 2.04
C ARG A 66 -22.36 7.03 2.44
N ALA A 67 -22.86 7.14 3.68
CA ALA A 67 -23.37 8.38 4.23
C ALA A 67 -22.29 9.46 4.26
N TRP A 68 -21.07 9.11 4.68
CA TRP A 68 -19.95 10.03 4.68
C TRP A 68 -19.59 10.52 3.27
N ARG A 69 -19.55 9.63 2.27
CA ARG A 69 -19.29 10.02 0.86
C ARG A 69 -20.40 10.90 0.28
N ALA A 70 -21.66 10.64 0.63
CA ALA A 70 -22.79 11.47 0.21
C ALA A 70 -22.71 12.89 0.82
N ALA A 71 -22.27 13.00 2.08
CA ALA A 71 -22.07 14.27 2.78
C ALA A 71 -20.81 15.03 2.31
N HIS A 72 -19.81 14.33 1.73
CA HIS A 72 -18.55 14.92 1.28
C HIS A 72 -18.31 14.69 -0.22
N PRO A 73 -19.20 15.19 -1.10
CA PRO A 73 -19.05 15.04 -2.54
C PRO A 73 -17.80 15.81 -3.01
N GLY A 74 -16.79 15.08 -3.49
CA GLY A 74 -15.54 15.68 -3.98
C GLY A 74 -14.30 15.29 -3.18
N TYR A 75 -14.43 14.73 -1.97
CA TYR A 75 -13.28 14.21 -1.23
C TYR A 75 -12.53 13.11 -2.00
N SER A 76 -13.25 12.31 -2.78
CA SER A 76 -12.67 11.27 -3.64
C SER A 76 -12.14 11.80 -4.98
N ARG A 77 -12.45 13.05 -5.36
CA ARG A 77 -11.99 13.61 -6.63
C ARG A 77 -10.57 14.13 -6.44
N ARG A 78 -9.63 13.59 -7.22
CA ARG A 78 -8.30 14.21 -7.35
C ARG A 78 -8.49 15.61 -7.96
N LYS A 79 -7.83 16.63 -7.41
CA LYS A 79 -7.86 17.98 -7.97
C LYS A 79 -7.28 17.95 -9.40
N PRO A 80 -8.02 18.36 -10.44
CA PRO A 80 -7.42 18.65 -11.73
C PRO A 80 -6.66 19.97 -11.58
N GLY A 81 -5.33 19.93 -11.52
CA GLY A 81 -4.53 21.14 -11.31
C GLY A 81 -3.13 20.95 -10.73
N SER A 82 -2.53 19.76 -10.82
CA SER A 82 -1.07 19.60 -10.68
C SER A 82 -0.45 19.01 -11.95
N SER A 83 -1.10 19.21 -13.10
CA SER A 83 -0.50 19.05 -14.41
C SER A 83 -0.25 20.46 -14.93
N ASP A 84 1.01 20.86 -14.87
CA ASP A 84 1.51 22.13 -15.36
C ASP A 84 1.09 22.35 -16.82
N VAL A 85 0.71 23.58 -17.13
CA VAL A 85 0.19 24.01 -18.43
C VAL A 85 1.36 24.01 -19.41
N SER A 86 1.49 22.97 -20.24
CA SER A 86 2.32 23.06 -21.44
C SER A 86 1.48 23.75 -22.51
N VAL A 87 1.72 25.05 -22.69
CA VAL A 87 1.26 25.83 -23.83
C VAL A 87 1.90 25.21 -25.07
N GLN A 88 1.15 24.38 -25.78
CA GLN A 88 1.55 23.95 -27.12
C GLN A 88 1.22 25.11 -28.06
N ASP A 89 2.27 25.85 -28.42
CA ASP A 89 2.27 26.75 -29.56
C ASP A 89 2.12 25.89 -30.83
N ASP A 90 1.00 26.07 -31.51
CA ASP A 90 0.69 25.43 -32.78
C ASP A 90 1.65 25.92 -33.87
N LEU A 91 2.45 25.02 -34.44
CA LEU A 91 3.05 25.23 -35.75
C LEU A 91 2.50 24.17 -36.72
N PRO A 92 1.87 24.60 -37.84
CA PRO A 92 1.17 23.69 -38.73
C PRO A 92 2.17 22.91 -39.59
N PHE A 93 2.11 21.58 -39.50
CA PHE A 93 2.89 20.68 -40.35
C PHE A 93 1.97 20.02 -41.38
N GLU A 94 2.19 20.37 -42.65
CA GLU A 94 1.54 19.77 -43.81
C GLU A 94 1.94 18.29 -43.98
N PRO A 95 1.02 17.38 -44.38
CA PRO A 95 1.33 15.97 -44.49
C PRO A 95 1.96 15.65 -45.85
N SER A 96 3.11 14.96 -45.85
CA SER A 96 3.63 14.29 -47.05
C SER A 96 3.80 12.77 -46.81
N PRO A 97 3.41 11.90 -47.75
CA PRO A 97 3.17 10.49 -47.48
C PRO A 97 4.32 9.60 -47.98
N SER A 98 5.17 9.10 -47.07
CA SER A 98 5.99 7.91 -47.36
C SER A 98 6.72 7.38 -46.11
N ARG A 99 6.25 6.22 -45.64
CA ARG A 99 6.79 5.29 -44.61
C ARG A 99 8.11 4.60 -45.12
N PRO A 100 8.88 3.74 -44.38
CA PRO A 100 8.55 3.04 -43.12
C PRO A 100 9.69 2.71 -42.08
N THR A 101 9.23 2.33 -40.87
CA THR A 101 9.67 1.31 -39.85
C THR A 101 11.09 1.20 -39.24
N LEU A 102 11.07 1.08 -37.88
CA LEU A 102 11.72 0.10 -36.97
C LEU A 102 13.26 -0.02 -37.13
N VAL A 103 14.14 0.23 -36.16
CA VAL A 103 14.25 -0.37 -34.82
C VAL A 103 15.22 0.49 -33.98
N GLU A 104 14.96 0.57 -32.68
CA GLU A 104 15.77 1.20 -31.64
C GLU A 104 17.20 0.65 -31.55
N VAL A 105 18.19 1.54 -31.38
CA VAL A 105 19.47 1.24 -30.73
C VAL A 105 19.92 2.44 -29.87
N MET A 106 20.32 2.11 -28.64
CA MET A 106 21.13 2.88 -27.67
C MET A 106 20.43 3.88 -26.73
N ALA A 107 19.85 3.29 -25.68
CA ALA A 107 20.29 3.47 -24.29
C ALA A 107 21.26 4.64 -23.98
N SER A 108 20.82 5.57 -23.14
CA SER A 108 21.26 5.59 -21.73
C SER A 108 20.64 6.73 -20.93
N ALA A 109 20.03 6.29 -19.82
CA ALA A 109 20.01 6.94 -18.52
C ALA A 109 19.43 8.37 -18.40
N LYS A 110 18.23 8.42 -17.80
CA LYS A 110 18.06 9.12 -16.52
C LYS A 110 16.96 8.47 -15.69
N ILE A 111 17.39 7.94 -14.56
CA ILE A 111 16.59 7.38 -13.48
C ILE A 111 15.85 8.54 -12.81
N SER A 112 14.54 8.63 -13.01
CA SER A 112 13.65 9.35 -12.11
C SER A 112 12.25 8.77 -12.22
N CYS A 113 11.73 8.31 -11.10
CA CYS A 113 10.51 7.55 -11.05
C CYS A 113 9.30 8.47 -11.26
N ILE A 114 8.45 8.04 -12.19
CA ILE A 114 7.04 8.37 -12.41
C ILE A 114 6.78 9.44 -13.50
N ALA A 115 6.20 8.93 -14.60
CA ALA A 115 5.76 9.55 -15.87
C ALA A 115 6.87 9.61 -16.94
N SER A 116 6.73 9.07 -18.16
CA SER A 116 5.54 8.59 -18.89
C SER A 116 5.99 7.78 -20.10
N GLU A 117 5.30 6.69 -20.39
CA GLU A 117 4.87 6.39 -21.75
C GLU A 117 3.48 5.78 -21.62
N ALA A 118 2.48 6.53 -22.07
CA ALA A 118 1.24 5.93 -22.52
C ALA A 118 1.52 5.20 -23.85
N THR A 119 2.39 4.20 -23.83
CA THR A 119 2.14 3.03 -24.67
C THR A 119 1.02 2.29 -23.97
N ALA A 120 -0.01 1.93 -24.73
CA ALA A 120 -1.22 1.26 -24.26
C ALA A 120 -0.86 -0.04 -23.52
N ARG A 121 -0.46 0.07 -22.26
CA ARG A 121 -0.20 -1.08 -21.41
C ARG A 121 -1.57 -1.62 -21.07
N PRO A 122 -1.87 -2.87 -21.43
CA PRO A 122 -3.13 -3.48 -21.04
C PRO A 122 -3.23 -3.40 -19.51
N PRO A 123 -4.45 -3.23 -18.97
CA PRO A 123 -4.63 -3.08 -17.54
C PRO A 123 -3.89 -4.20 -16.82
N LEU A 124 -3.33 -3.91 -15.65
CA LEU A 124 -2.45 -4.84 -14.92
C LEU A 124 -3.04 -6.26 -14.82
N GLN A 125 -4.36 -6.36 -14.70
CA GLN A 125 -5.10 -7.61 -14.68
C GLN A 125 -4.90 -8.44 -15.96
N ASP A 126 -4.93 -7.84 -17.14
CA ASP A 126 -4.71 -8.52 -18.43
C ASP A 126 -3.25 -8.96 -18.57
N PHE A 127 -2.31 -8.16 -18.07
CA PHE A 127 -0.90 -8.54 -18.02
C PHE A 127 -0.65 -9.73 -17.07
N LEU A 128 -1.32 -9.75 -15.92
CA LEU A 128 -1.22 -10.86 -14.96
C LEU A 128 -1.95 -12.13 -15.46
N ASN A 129 -3.06 -11.96 -16.18
CA ASN A 129 -3.78 -13.06 -16.83
C ASN A 129 -2.99 -13.67 -17.99
N ALA A 130 -2.15 -12.87 -18.67
CA ALA A 130 -1.26 -13.36 -19.72
C ALA A 130 -0.10 -14.22 -19.17
N GLN A 131 0.20 -14.14 -17.86
CA GLN A 131 1.30 -14.90 -17.24
C GLN A 131 0.87 -15.52 -15.89
N PRO A 132 -0.01 -16.55 -15.91
CA PRO A 132 -0.57 -17.14 -14.70
C PRO A 132 0.50 -17.74 -13.78
N ILE A 133 1.60 -18.26 -14.33
CA ILE A 133 2.70 -18.86 -13.56
C ILE A 133 3.41 -17.82 -12.69
N VAL A 134 3.57 -16.59 -13.18
CA VAL A 134 4.20 -15.49 -12.43
C VAL A 134 3.28 -15.06 -11.28
N LEU A 135 1.97 -15.01 -11.51
CA LEU A 135 0.99 -14.70 -10.47
C LEU A 135 0.97 -15.79 -9.38
N VAL A 136 0.96 -17.07 -9.76
CA VAL A 136 1.02 -18.19 -8.81
C VAL A 136 2.34 -18.18 -8.04
N GLY A 137 3.47 -17.92 -8.70
CA GLY A 137 4.79 -17.75 -8.07
C GLY A 137 4.84 -16.61 -7.06
N LEU A 138 4.25 -15.47 -7.40
CA LEU A 138 4.18 -14.31 -6.51
C LEU A 138 3.32 -14.59 -5.28
N ILE A 139 2.15 -15.21 -5.46
CA ILE A 139 1.25 -15.59 -4.36
C ILE A 139 1.94 -16.60 -3.43
N ALA A 140 2.54 -17.64 -4.01
CA ALA A 140 3.34 -18.65 -3.32
C ALA A 140 4.48 -18.02 -2.50
N HIS A 141 5.20 -17.05 -3.08
CA HIS A 141 6.28 -16.34 -2.39
C HIS A 141 5.79 -15.46 -1.23
N ILE A 142 4.67 -14.74 -1.41
CA ILE A 142 4.08 -13.90 -0.36
C ILE A 142 3.55 -14.74 0.80
N TRP A 143 3.03 -15.93 0.50
CA TRP A 143 2.42 -16.82 1.48
C TRP A 143 3.38 -17.90 2.02
N GLY A 144 4.63 -17.90 1.55
CA GLY A 144 5.66 -18.86 1.97
C GLY A 144 5.36 -20.32 1.58
N SER A 145 4.50 -20.53 0.57
CA SER A 145 4.16 -21.87 0.07
C SER A 145 5.08 -22.20 -1.11
N ALA A 146 5.72 -23.36 -1.14
CA ALA A 146 6.49 -23.78 -2.31
C ALA A 146 5.52 -24.18 -3.44
N LEU A 147 5.74 -23.65 -4.64
CA LEU A 147 4.84 -23.78 -5.81
C LEU A 147 4.50 -25.23 -6.22
N GLN A 148 5.26 -26.21 -5.73
CA GLN A 148 5.08 -27.64 -5.96
C GLN A 148 3.88 -28.27 -5.23
N GLU A 149 3.36 -27.62 -4.18
CA GLU A 149 2.21 -28.14 -3.40
C GLU A 149 0.84 -27.86 -4.06
N ALA A 150 0.81 -27.07 -5.14
CA ALA A 150 -0.42 -26.62 -5.80
C ALA A 150 -0.72 -27.31 -7.15
N MET A 151 0.09 -28.27 -7.57
CA MET A 151 -0.17 -29.07 -8.77
C MET A 151 -0.81 -30.40 -8.36
N PRO A 152 -2.11 -30.65 -8.61
CA PRO A 152 -2.62 -32.01 -8.55
C PRO A 152 -1.91 -32.83 -9.62
N TYR A 153 -1.25 -33.90 -9.20
CA TYR A 153 -0.68 -34.91 -10.07
C TYR A 153 -1.84 -35.50 -10.91
N SER A 154 -1.98 -35.07 -12.16
CA SER A 154 -2.89 -35.71 -13.10
C SER A 154 -2.22 -36.97 -13.64
N ALA A 155 -2.82 -38.13 -13.33
CA ALA A 155 -2.51 -39.42 -13.94
C ALA A 155 -2.97 -39.48 -15.41
#